data_AF-Q2FV32-F1
#
_entry.id   AF-Q2FV32-F1
#
_cell.length_a   1.000
_cell.length_b   1.000
_cell.length_c   1.000
_cell.angle_alpha   90.00
_cell.angle_beta   90.00
_cell.angle_gamma   90.00
#
_symmetry.space_group_name_H-M   'P 1'
#
loop_
_entity.id
_entity.type
_entity.pdbx_description
1 polymer ?
#
loop_
_entity_poly.entity_id
_entity_poly.type
_entity_poly.pdbx_seq_one_letter_code
_entity_poly.pdbx_strand_id
1 'polypeptide(L)'
;MMSTVQSDIFKTNSASSSIKSAVETCNNVSKPDKDESTTVSGNNNAHSVIDDLMSKNQSVAEAIRTASDNIQKVGEAFDQTDVMIGNEIGKN
;
A
#
# COMPACT_ATOMS: atom_id res chain seq x y z
N MET A 1 19.05 14.40 -30.80
CA MET A 1 17.99 14.60 -29.78
C MET A 1 18.54 14.09 -28.46
N MET A 2 18.77 14.95 -27.47
CA MET A 2 18.86 14.48 -26.09
C MET A 2 17.45 14.00 -25.74
N SER A 3 17.28 12.70 -25.50
CA SER A 3 16.06 12.21 -24.86
C SER A 3 16.05 12.81 -23.46
N THR A 4 15.19 13.80 -23.22
CA THR A 4 14.93 14.30 -21.88
C THR A 4 14.37 13.14 -21.07
N VAL A 5 15.18 12.64 -20.12
CA VAL A 5 14.67 11.73 -19.10
C VAL A 5 13.75 12.57 -18.22
N GLN A 6 12.46 12.28 -18.29
CA GLN A 6 11.43 12.90 -17.45
C GLN A 6 10.77 11.79 -16.64
N SER A 7 10.52 12.06 -15.37
CA SER A 7 9.69 11.24 -14.51
C SER A 7 8.26 11.13 -15.04
N ASP A 8 7.62 10.03 -14.67
CA ASP A 8 6.24 9.74 -15.05
C ASP A 8 5.41 9.62 -13.77
N ILE A 9 4.93 10.76 -13.29
CA ILE A 9 4.11 10.83 -12.09
C ILE A 9 2.78 10.06 -12.25
N PHE A 10 2.26 9.92 -13.47
CA PHE A 10 1.05 9.14 -13.74
C PHE A 10 1.26 7.66 -13.45
N LYS A 11 2.42 7.08 -13.80
CA LYS A 11 2.76 5.69 -13.43
C LYS A 11 2.82 5.50 -11.92
N THR A 12 3.44 6.44 -11.20
CA THR A 12 3.53 6.37 -9.73
C THR A 12 2.15 6.45 -9.08
N ASN A 13 1.31 7.40 -9.52
CA ASN A 13 -0.04 7.57 -9.00
C ASN A 13 -0.94 6.37 -9.31
N SER A 14 -0.81 5.79 -10.50
CA SER A 14 -1.53 4.59 -10.90
C SER A 14 -1.16 3.40 -10.00
N ALA A 15 0.14 3.15 -9.80
CA ALA A 15 0.62 2.09 -8.92
C ALA A 15 0.16 2.30 -7.46
N SER A 16 0.27 3.52 -6.93
CA SER A 16 -0.19 3.86 -5.58
C SER A 16 -1.70 3.61 -5.42
N SER A 17 -2.50 3.98 -6.42
CA SER A 17 -3.95 3.75 -6.41
C SER A 17 -4.30 2.26 -6.41
N SER A 18 -3.61 1.45 -7.24
CA SER A 18 -3.80 -0.01 -7.25
C SER A 18 -3.42 -0.65 -5.91
N ILE A 19 -2.31 -0.21 -5.30
CA ILE A 19 -1.90 -0.72 -3.99
C ILE A 19 -2.92 -0.34 -2.91
N LYS A 20 -3.43 0.90 -2.90
CA LYS A 20 -4.44 1.36 -1.94
C LYS A 20 -5.73 0.52 -2.03
N SER A 21 -6.20 0.22 -3.24
CA SER A 21 -7.36 -0.66 -3.45
C SER A 21 -7.11 -2.10 -2.97
N ALA A 22 -5.90 -2.64 -3.18
CA ALA A 22 -5.53 -3.96 -2.68
C ALA A 22 -5.46 -4.00 -1.13
N VAL A 23 -4.91 -2.95 -0.52
CA VAL A 23 -4.87 -2.78 0.95
C VAL A 23 -6.28 -2.70 1.53
N GLU A 24 -7.20 -1.97 0.89
CA GLU A 24 -8.61 -1.92 1.30
C GLU A 24 -9.27 -3.30 1.26
N THR A 25 -8.96 -4.11 0.24
CA THR A 25 -9.44 -5.49 0.15
C THR A 25 -8.94 -6.33 1.33
N CYS A 26 -7.66 -6.19 1.71
CA CYS A 26 -7.13 -6.84 2.91
C CYS A 26 -7.84 -6.37 4.19
N ASN A 27 -8.08 -5.07 4.33
CA ASN A 27 -8.72 -4.52 5.54
C ASN A 27 -10.20 -4.89 5.67
N ASN A 28 -10.88 -5.14 4.56
CA ASN A 28 -12.31 -5.49 4.52
C ASN A 28 -12.59 -7.00 4.65
N VAL A 29 -11.58 -7.81 4.99
CA VAL A 29 -11.80 -9.22 5.32
C VAL A 29 -12.75 -9.33 6.51
N SER A 30 -13.91 -9.93 6.29
CA SER A 30 -14.92 -10.15 7.32
C SER A 30 -14.37 -11.05 8.43
N LYS A 31 -14.66 -10.71 9.68
CA LYS A 31 -14.38 -11.61 10.81
C LYS A 31 -15.15 -12.93 10.60
N PRO A 32 -14.48 -14.09 10.54
CA PRO A 32 -15.18 -15.35 10.38
C PRO A 32 -15.99 -15.67 11.64
N ASP A 33 -17.09 -16.38 11.46
CA ASP A 33 -17.87 -16.91 12.57
C ASP A 33 -17.03 -17.88 13.39
N LYS A 34 -17.22 -17.80 14.71
CA LYS A 34 -16.56 -18.67 15.69
C LYS A 34 -17.56 -19.69 16.21
N ASP A 35 -17.13 -20.94 16.30
CA ASP A 35 -17.93 -21.96 16.96
C ASP A 35 -17.87 -21.73 18.48
N GLU A 36 -18.98 -21.29 19.06
CA GLU A 36 -19.10 -21.03 20.50
C GLU A 36 -19.64 -22.24 21.28
N SER A 37 -19.93 -23.36 20.61
CA SER A 37 -20.59 -24.52 21.19
C SER A 37 -19.62 -25.65 21.57
N THR A 38 -18.52 -25.79 20.81
CA THR A 38 -17.57 -26.87 21.03
C THR A 38 -16.60 -26.57 22.18
N THR A 39 -16.52 -27.49 23.14
CA THR A 39 -15.67 -27.34 24.35
C THR A 39 -14.31 -28.03 24.26
N VAL A 40 -13.96 -28.60 23.10
CA VAL A 40 -12.63 -29.20 22.91
C VAL A 40 -11.56 -28.10 22.85
N SER A 41 -10.40 -28.35 23.44
CA SER A 41 -9.29 -27.38 23.50
C SER A 41 -8.87 -26.83 22.12
N GLY A 42 -9.00 -27.66 21.07
CA GLY A 42 -8.74 -27.25 19.69
C GLY A 42 -9.62 -26.09 19.19
N ASN A 43 -10.84 -25.93 19.72
CA ASN A 43 -11.75 -24.85 19.32
C ASN A 43 -11.23 -23.48 19.79
N ASN A 44 -10.87 -23.37 21.08
CA ASN A 44 -10.28 -22.14 21.63
C ASN A 44 -8.96 -21.78 20.92
N ASN A 45 -8.15 -22.79 20.57
CA ASN A 45 -6.94 -22.56 19.79
C ASN A 45 -7.27 -22.01 18.39
N ALA A 46 -8.28 -22.57 17.71
CA ALA A 46 -8.73 -22.06 16.41
C ALA A 46 -9.19 -20.60 16.49
N HIS A 47 -9.96 -20.24 17.53
CA HIS A 47 -10.38 -18.85 17.77
C HIS A 47 -9.20 -17.90 17.91
N SER A 48 -8.20 -18.28 18.71
CA SER A 48 -7.00 -17.47 18.93
C SER A 48 -6.18 -17.30 17.65
N VAL A 49 -6.04 -18.37 16.86
CA VAL A 49 -5.31 -18.33 15.59
C VAL A 49 -6.03 -17.45 14.58
N ILE A 50 -7.36 -17.52 14.51
CA ILE A 50 -8.17 -16.64 13.65
C ILE A 50 -7.95 -15.17 14.01
N ASP A 51 -8.02 -14.81 15.29
CA ASP A 51 -7.82 -13.43 15.73
C ASP A 51 -6.40 -12.93 15.42
N ASP A 52 -5.38 -13.78 15.64
CA ASP A 52 -3.98 -13.47 15.32
C ASP A 52 -3.77 -13.29 13.81
N LEU A 53 -4.35 -14.15 12.98
CA LEU A 53 -4.30 -14.02 11.52
C LEU A 53 -4.97 -12.72 11.03
N MET A 54 -6.11 -12.35 11.59
CA MET A 54 -6.77 -11.08 11.28
C MET A 54 -5.90 -9.88 11.66
N SER A 55 -5.30 -9.90 12.84
CA SER A 55 -4.39 -8.85 13.31
C SER A 55 -3.14 -8.72 12.44
N LYS A 56 -2.55 -9.86 12.02
CA LYS A 56 -1.41 -9.86 11.10
C LYS A 56 -1.78 -9.34 9.72
N ASN A 57 -2.95 -9.70 9.20
CA ASN A 57 -3.44 -9.19 7.91
C ASN A 57 -3.56 -7.66 7.93
N GLN A 58 -4.13 -7.09 8.99
CA GLN A 58 -4.18 -5.63 9.17
C GLN A 58 -2.78 -5.00 9.26
N SER A 59 -1.87 -5.62 10.01
CA SER A 59 -0.49 -5.13 10.16
C SER A 59 0.28 -5.13 8.83
N VAL A 60 0.10 -6.18 8.02
CA VAL A 60 0.72 -6.29 6.67
C VAL A 60 0.11 -5.25 5.73
N ALA A 61 -1.21 -5.10 5.72
CA ALA A 61 -1.90 -4.13 4.88
C ALA A 61 -1.43 -2.69 5.18
N GLU A 62 -1.26 -2.36 6.46
CA GLU A 62 -0.75 -1.06 6.92
C GLU A 62 0.71 -0.81 6.52
N ALA A 63 1.57 -1.84 6.60
CA ALA A 63 2.96 -1.76 6.14
C ALA A 63 3.04 -1.50 4.63
N ILE A 64 2.21 -2.19 3.84
CA ILE A 64 2.11 -2.00 2.38
C ILE A 64 1.62 -0.58 2.06
N ARG A 65 0.61 -0.09 2.78
CA ARG A 65 0.09 1.28 2.62
C ARG A 65 1.18 2.33 2.85
N THR A 66 1.93 2.18 3.94
CA THR A 66 3.04 3.08 4.28
C THR A 66 4.13 3.05 3.21
N ALA A 67 4.50 1.87 2.71
CA ALA A 67 5.46 1.75 1.61
C ALA A 67 4.96 2.44 0.34
N SER A 68 3.68 2.27 -0.01
CA SER A 68 3.04 2.93 -1.16
C SER A 68 3.08 4.45 -1.05
N ASP A 69 2.73 4.99 0.12
CA ASP A 69 2.75 6.44 0.36
C ASP A 69 4.18 7.01 0.27
N ASN A 70 5.20 6.27 0.72
CA ASN A 70 6.60 6.67 0.58
C ASN A 70 7.06 6.68 -0.89
N ILE A 71 6.68 5.66 -1.68
CA ILE A 71 6.99 5.60 -3.12
C ILE A 71 6.29 6.75 -3.85
N GLN A 72 5.04 7.06 -3.49
CA GLN A 72 4.31 8.18 -4.07
C GLN A 72 5.04 9.52 -3.84
N LYS A 73 5.48 9.79 -2.61
CA LYS A 73 6.28 10.98 -2.28
C LYS A 73 7.58 11.08 -3.06
N VAL A 74 8.25 9.95 -3.30
CA VAL A 74 9.47 9.91 -4.12
C VAL A 74 9.15 10.27 -5.57
N GLY A 75 8.05 9.77 -6.13
CA GLY A 75 7.60 10.15 -7.47
C GLY A 75 7.28 11.64 -7.58
N GLU A 76 6.58 12.20 -6.59
CA GLU A 76 6.30 13.64 -6.52
C GLU A 76 7.58 14.49 -6.45
N ALA A 77 8.59 14.03 -5.70
CA ALA A 77 9.89 14.72 -5.62
C ALA A 77 10.65 14.69 -6.97
N PHE A 78 10.57 13.58 -7.72
CA PHE A 78 11.12 13.52 -9.07
C PHE A 78 10.41 14.46 -10.04
N ASP A 79 9.08 14.52 -10.00
CA ASP A 79 8.29 15.44 -10.85
C ASP A 79 8.63 16.91 -10.57
N GLN A 80 8.76 17.28 -9.29
CA GLN A 80 9.22 18.61 -8.89
C GLN A 80 10.63 18.93 -9.40
N THR A 81 11.53 17.94 -9.38
CA THR A 81 12.90 18.10 -9.88
C THR A 81 12.91 18.32 -11.40
N ASP A 82 12.08 17.60 -12.15
CA ASP A 82 11.96 17.78 -13.60
C ASP A 82 11.45 19.18 -13.96
N VAL A 83 10.44 19.68 -13.23
CA VAL A 83 9.90 21.03 -13.42
C VAL A 83 10.98 22.09 -13.16
N MET A 84 11.78 21.91 -12.10
CA MET A 84 12.89 22.81 -11.77
C MET A 84 13.94 22.84 -12.89
N ILE A 85 14.39 21.67 -13.36
CA ILE A 85 15.37 21.56 -14.45
C ILE A 85 14.82 22.16 -15.76
N GLY A 86 13.56 21.89 -16.10
CA GLY A 86 12.91 22.47 -17.28
C GLY A 86 12.87 24.00 -17.25
N ASN A 87 12.60 24.58 -16.08
CA ASN A 87 12.62 26.03 -15.87
C ASN A 87 14.03 26.64 -15.93
N GLU A 88 15.06 25.92 -15.49
CA GLU A 88 16.46 26.36 -15.59
C GLU A 88 16.98 26.33 -17.03
N ILE A 89 16.65 25.27 -17.79
CA ILE A 89 17.00 25.16 -19.21
C ILE A 89 16.30 26.25 -20.01
N GLY A 90 15.01 26.52 -19.77
CA GLY A 90 14.26 27.54 -20.49
C GLY A 90 14.71 28.99 -20.25
N LYS A 91 15.60 29.24 -19.28
CA LYS A 91 16.19 30.55 -19.00
C LYS A 91 17.50 30.81 -19.74
N ASN A 92 18.13 29.78 -20.32
CA ASN A 92 19.40 29.86 -21.05
C ASN A 92 19.19 29.71 -22.57
#